data_AF-A0A7K9HZD9-F1
#
_entry.id   AF-A0A7K9HZD9-F1
#
_cell.length_a   1.000
_cell.length_b   1.000
_cell.length_c   1.000
_cell.angle_alpha   90.00
_cell.angle_beta   90.00
_cell.angle_gamma   90.00
#
_symmetry.space_group_name_H-M   'P 1'
#
loop_
_entity.id
_entity.type
_entity.pdbx_description
1 polymer ?
#
loop_
_entity_poly.entity_id
_entity_poly.type
_entity_poly.pdbx_seq_one_letter_code
_entity_poly.pdbx_strand_id
1 'polypeptide(L)'
;RFQDNKMEIASDNSATESEKPTPKYNEELDNCCTDLLETLKHMKKIQLKMEKLTSTTKAICDLETFHQGAGNCTVPFFHTWPTPYFYEVSLKLSEMYKQEIQLKQTIVQEIAHSADQDLMMVYLSSWLYQPYIENSSKLLLEAMLLETGHRRC
;
A
#
# COMPACT_ATOMS: atom_id res chain seq x y z
N ARG A 1 -83.93 8.11 -38.86
CA ARG A 1 -83.06 9.32 -38.80
C ARG A 1 -82.41 9.31 -37.43
N PHE A 2 -81.29 8.59 -37.31
CA PHE A 2 -80.44 8.52 -36.12
C PHE A 2 -79.05 8.92 -36.60
N GLN A 3 -78.40 9.79 -35.83
CA GLN A 3 -77.25 10.57 -36.27
C GLN A 3 -76.08 10.17 -35.36
N ASP A 4 -75.29 9.20 -35.82
CA ASP A 4 -74.02 8.83 -35.20
C ASP A 4 -72.92 9.73 -35.77
N ASN A 5 -72.26 10.46 -34.87
CA ASN A 5 -70.92 10.96 -35.12
C ASN A 5 -70.27 11.32 -33.78
N LYS A 6 -69.09 10.76 -33.49
CA LYS A 6 -67.83 11.53 -33.45
C LYS A 6 -66.80 11.02 -32.42
N MET A 7 -65.60 10.82 -32.98
CA MET A 7 -64.23 10.94 -32.43
C MET A 7 -63.62 9.85 -31.55
N GLU A 8 -62.81 9.03 -32.21
CA GLU A 8 -61.49 8.62 -31.75
C GLU A 8 -60.56 9.84 -31.63
N ILE A 9 -59.82 9.93 -30.52
CA ILE A 9 -58.61 10.75 -30.40
C ILE A 9 -57.50 9.80 -29.94
N ALA A 10 -56.60 9.47 -30.84
CA ALA A 10 -55.34 8.80 -30.53
C ALA A 10 -54.48 9.76 -29.69
N SER A 11 -54.03 9.30 -28.53
CA SER A 11 -53.13 10.01 -27.64
C SER A 11 -51.70 9.83 -28.14
N ASP A 12 -51.17 10.82 -28.84
CA ASP A 12 -49.73 10.94 -29.08
C ASP A 12 -49.04 11.37 -27.77
N ASN A 13 -48.62 10.39 -26.98
CA ASN A 13 -47.65 10.61 -25.92
C ASN A 13 -46.25 10.36 -26.51
N SER A 14 -45.67 11.39 -27.13
CA SER A 14 -44.22 11.41 -27.35
C SER A 14 -43.54 11.60 -25.99
N ALA A 15 -43.36 10.51 -25.26
CA ALA A 15 -42.45 10.47 -24.12
C ALA A 15 -41.03 10.70 -24.68
N THR A 16 -40.57 11.94 -24.59
CA THR A 16 -39.16 12.26 -24.74
C THR A 16 -38.47 11.72 -23.49
N GLU A 17 -38.11 10.44 -23.54
CA GLU A 17 -37.16 9.86 -22.60
C GLU A 17 -35.84 10.60 -22.78
N SER A 18 -35.54 11.47 -21.83
CA SER A 18 -34.24 12.10 -21.66
C SER A 18 -33.20 10.99 -21.47
N GLU A 19 -32.60 10.51 -22.55
CA GLU A 19 -31.41 9.67 -22.54
C GLU A 19 -30.35 10.37 -21.67
N LYS A 20 -30.15 9.87 -20.45
CA LYS A 20 -28.99 10.23 -19.64
C LYS A 20 -27.76 9.83 -20.47
N PRO A 21 -26.79 10.74 -20.69
CA PRO A 21 -25.56 10.38 -21.38
C PRO A 21 -24.89 9.25 -20.60
N THR A 22 -24.69 8.11 -21.25
CA THR A 22 -23.87 7.04 -20.69
C THR A 22 -22.48 7.61 -20.44
N PRO A 23 -21.93 7.45 -19.21
CA PRO A 23 -20.62 7.99 -18.90
C PRO A 23 -19.60 7.37 -19.85
N LYS A 24 -18.89 8.23 -20.61
CA LYS A 24 -17.80 7.79 -21.48
C LYS A 24 -16.73 7.12 -20.63
N TYR A 25 -16.48 5.85 -20.91
CA TYR A 25 -15.36 5.12 -20.33
C TYR A 25 -14.06 5.87 -20.58
N ASN A 26 -13.25 6.07 -19.52
CA ASN A 26 -11.96 6.74 -19.60
C ASN A 26 -10.85 5.68 -19.54
N GLU A 27 -10.33 5.30 -20.70
CA GLU A 27 -9.27 4.30 -20.85
C GLU A 27 -7.95 4.76 -20.23
N GLU A 28 -7.63 6.05 -20.28
CA GLU A 28 -6.41 6.61 -19.68
C GLU A 28 -6.44 6.47 -18.15
N LEU A 29 -7.59 6.74 -17.52
CA LEU A 29 -7.77 6.58 -16.09
C LEU A 29 -7.66 5.11 -15.67
N ASP A 30 -8.24 4.19 -16.45
CA ASP A 30 -8.17 2.75 -16.17
C ASP A 30 -6.74 2.22 -16.24
N ASN A 31 -5.96 2.65 -17.24
CA ASN A 31 -4.54 2.34 -17.34
C ASN A 31 -3.76 2.88 -16.12
N CYS A 32 -4.01 4.13 -15.72
CA CYS A 32 -3.38 4.71 -14.53
C CYS A 32 -3.72 3.94 -13.23
N CYS A 33 -4.99 3.53 -13.08
CA CYS A 33 -5.44 2.73 -11.93
C CYS A 33 -4.76 1.35 -11.92
N THR A 34 -4.58 0.74 -13.09
CA THR A 34 -3.90 -0.55 -13.24
C THR A 34 -2.43 -0.45 -12.83
N ASP A 35 -1.71 0.55 -13.32
CA ASP A 35 -0.30 0.81 -12.98
C ASP A 35 -0.12 1.08 -11.47
N LEU A 36 -1.07 1.82 -10.88
CA LEU A 36 -1.07 2.14 -9.46
C LEU A 36 -1.29 0.89 -8.60
N LEU A 37 -2.23 0.02 -8.99
CA LEU A 37 -2.48 -1.27 -8.34
C LEU A 37 -1.27 -2.22 -8.45
N GLU A 38 -0.62 -2.27 -9.61
CA GLU A 38 0.59 -3.05 -9.82
C GLU A 38 1.74 -2.55 -8.94
N THR A 39 1.95 -1.24 -8.89
CA THR A 39 2.94 -0.60 -8.02
C THR A 39 2.69 -0.96 -6.56
N LEU A 40 1.44 -0.82 -6.09
CA LEU A 40 1.06 -1.17 -4.73
C LEU A 40 1.31 -2.67 -4.44
N LYS A 41 1.00 -3.56 -5.38
CA LYS A 41 1.27 -5.01 -5.27
C LYS A 41 2.77 -5.29 -5.10
N HIS A 42 3.63 -4.61 -5.86
CA HIS A 42 5.08 -4.71 -5.72
C HIS A 42 5.56 -4.24 -4.34
N MET A 43 5.06 -3.09 -3.88
CA MET A 43 5.40 -2.56 -2.56
C MET A 43 4.96 -3.52 -1.43
N LYS A 44 3.74 -4.09 -1.50
CA LYS A 44 3.28 -5.12 -0.55
C LYS A 44 4.20 -6.35 -0.55
N LYS A 45 4.65 -6.81 -1.71
CA LYS A 45 5.56 -7.96 -1.82
C LYS A 45 6.91 -7.69 -1.12
N ILE A 46 7.43 -6.46 -1.19
CA ILE A 46 8.64 -6.07 -0.47
C ILE A 46 8.39 -6.06 1.03
N GLN A 47 7.28 -5.48 1.48
CA GLN A 47 6.91 -5.43 2.90
C GLN A 47 6.75 -6.84 3.51
N LEU A 48 6.15 -7.79 2.79
CA LEU A 48 6.05 -9.19 3.22
C LEU A 48 7.43 -9.85 3.37
N LYS A 49 8.40 -9.52 2.49
CA LYS A 49 9.78 -10.01 2.63
C LYS A 49 10.44 -9.43 3.88
N MET A 50 10.17 -8.16 4.21
CA MET A 50 10.68 -7.52 5.44
C MET A 50 10.10 -8.18 6.70
N GLU A 51 8.80 -8.48 6.72
CA GLU A 51 8.17 -9.19 7.85
C GLU A 51 8.77 -10.59 8.04
N LYS A 52 8.99 -11.31 6.93
CA LYS A 52 9.61 -12.64 6.96
C LYS A 52 11.05 -12.60 7.45
N LEU A 53 11.84 -11.60 7.02
CA LEU A 53 13.20 -11.40 7.49
C LEU A 53 13.23 -11.10 8.99
N THR A 54 12.34 -10.21 9.45
CA THR A 54 12.20 -9.86 10.86
C THR A 54 11.84 -11.08 11.71
N SER A 55 10.89 -11.91 11.24
CA SER A 55 10.48 -13.14 11.93
C SER A 55 11.62 -14.16 12.03
N THR A 56 12.38 -14.31 10.94
CA THR A 56 13.58 -15.17 10.93
C THR A 56 14.63 -14.66 11.92
N THR A 57 14.87 -13.35 11.94
CA THR A 57 15.85 -12.73 12.86
C THR A 57 15.43 -12.89 14.32
N LYS A 58 14.13 -12.77 14.62
CA LYS A 58 13.60 -13.08 15.95
C LYS A 58 13.90 -14.52 16.36
N ALA A 59 13.66 -15.48 15.48
CA ALA A 59 13.96 -16.88 15.77
C ALA A 59 15.46 -17.11 16.04
N ILE A 60 16.35 -16.38 15.35
CA ILE A 60 17.79 -16.41 15.63
C ILE A 60 18.08 -15.87 17.04
N CYS A 61 17.49 -14.73 17.41
CA CYS A 61 17.65 -14.18 18.77
C CYS A 61 17.17 -15.17 19.84
N ASP A 62 15.99 -15.76 19.64
CA ASP A 62 15.40 -16.73 20.57
C ASP A 62 16.32 -17.96 20.69
N LEU A 63 16.92 -18.44 19.60
CA LEU A 63 17.87 -19.55 19.60
C LEU A 63 19.19 -19.20 20.31
N GLU A 64 19.73 -18.00 20.09
CA GLU A 64 20.94 -17.53 20.79
C GLU A 64 20.71 -17.45 22.30
N THR A 65 19.58 -16.90 22.74
CA THR A 65 19.25 -16.82 24.18
C THR A 65 19.13 -18.21 24.82
N PHE A 66 18.58 -19.18 24.09
CA PHE A 66 18.53 -20.58 24.54
C PHE A 66 19.93 -21.20 24.67
N HIS A 67 20.84 -20.93 23.73
CA HIS A 67 22.20 -21.46 23.74
C HIS A 67 23.14 -20.78 24.76
N GLN A 68 22.94 -19.50 25.08
CA GLN A 68 23.73 -18.80 26.10
C GLN A 68 23.57 -19.42 27.50
N GLY A 69 22.41 -20.02 27.80
CA GLY A 69 22.21 -20.81 29.02
C GLY A 69 23.05 -22.09 29.11
N ALA A 70 23.65 -22.54 28.00
CA ALA A 70 24.45 -23.76 27.90
C ALA A 70 25.98 -23.52 27.89
N GLY A 71 26.45 -22.29 28.10
CA GLY A 71 27.88 -21.97 28.28
C GLY A 71 28.72 -21.87 27.00
N ASN A 72 28.10 -21.85 25.82
CA ASN A 72 28.81 -21.75 24.55
C ASN A 72 28.95 -20.29 24.10
N CYS A 73 30.18 -19.82 23.89
CA CYS A 73 30.46 -18.50 23.30
C CYS A 73 30.16 -18.54 21.79
N THR A 74 29.07 -17.91 21.35
CA THR A 74 28.69 -17.84 19.94
C THR A 74 29.47 -16.75 19.21
N VAL A 75 30.03 -17.08 18.05
CA VAL A 75 30.66 -16.12 17.13
C VAL A 75 29.62 -15.07 16.71
N PRO A 76 29.96 -13.77 16.63
CA PRO A 76 29.01 -12.75 16.18
C PRO A 76 28.49 -13.03 14.76
N PHE A 77 27.17 -12.94 14.55
CA PHE A 77 26.54 -13.06 13.23
C PHE A 77 26.72 -11.81 12.36
N PHE A 78 26.91 -10.65 12.99
CA PHE A 78 27.12 -9.36 12.36
C PHE A 78 28.50 -8.81 12.70
N HIS A 79 28.96 -7.82 11.94
CA HIS A 79 30.31 -7.28 12.10
C HIS A 79 30.50 -6.59 13.45
N THR A 80 29.58 -5.71 13.81
CA THR A 80 29.65 -4.91 15.04
C THR A 80 28.37 -4.96 15.88
N TRP A 81 27.24 -5.34 15.29
CA TRP A 81 25.95 -5.35 15.99
C TRP A 81 25.67 -6.67 16.72
N PRO A 82 25.09 -6.63 17.94
CA PRO A 82 24.51 -7.81 18.55
C PRO A 82 23.21 -8.19 17.83
N THR A 83 22.91 -9.48 17.74
CA THR A 83 21.72 -10.00 17.04
C THR A 83 20.39 -9.37 17.51
N PRO A 84 20.15 -9.15 18.83
CA PRO A 84 18.95 -8.48 19.29
C PRO A 84 18.77 -7.07 18.71
N TYR A 85 19.86 -6.30 18.58
CA TYR A 85 19.79 -4.95 18.03
C TYR A 85 19.47 -4.97 16.53
N PHE A 86 20.03 -5.91 15.77
CA PHE A 86 19.65 -6.10 14.37
C PHE A 86 18.17 -6.47 14.22
N TYR A 87 17.64 -7.31 15.11
CA TYR A 87 16.21 -7.62 15.16
C TYR A 87 15.35 -6.39 15.45
N GLU A 88 15.68 -5.60 16.46
CA GLU A 88 14.95 -4.38 16.81
C GLU A 88 14.87 -3.39 15.65
N VAL A 89 16.00 -3.17 14.95
CA VAL A 89 16.04 -2.31 13.77
C VAL A 89 15.21 -2.90 12.63
N SER A 90 15.30 -4.21 12.38
CA SER A 90 14.49 -4.90 11.36
C SER A 90 13.00 -4.78 11.66
N LEU A 91 12.59 -4.97 12.92
CA LEU A 91 11.20 -4.86 13.35
C LEU A 91 10.68 -3.45 13.15
N LYS A 92 11.43 -2.44 13.62
CA LYS A 92 11.06 -1.03 13.47
C LYS A 92 10.83 -0.67 12.01
N LEU A 93 11.78 -1.02 11.12
CA LEU A 93 11.61 -0.77 9.69
C LEU A 93 10.38 -1.50 9.13
N SER A 94 10.20 -2.78 9.47
CA SER A 94 9.08 -3.59 8.99
C SER A 94 7.71 -2.99 9.39
N GLU A 95 7.58 -2.46 10.61
CA GLU A 95 6.35 -1.85 11.12
C GLU A 95 6.03 -0.53 10.43
N MET A 96 7.03 0.33 10.24
CA MET A 96 6.85 1.61 9.55
C MET A 96 6.39 1.41 8.10
N TYR A 97 7.05 0.50 7.37
CA TYR A 97 6.63 0.16 6.01
C TYR A 97 5.26 -0.53 5.99
N LYS A 98 4.89 -1.28 7.03
CA LYS A 98 3.52 -1.84 7.13
C LYS A 98 2.46 -0.74 7.21
N GLN A 99 2.67 0.26 8.06
CA GLN A 99 1.76 1.41 8.19
C GLN A 99 1.68 2.21 6.89
N GLU A 100 2.83 2.49 6.26
CA GLU A 100 2.86 3.20 4.98
C GLU A 100 2.10 2.45 3.89
N ILE A 101 2.24 1.11 3.82
CA ILE A 101 1.50 0.28 2.87
C ILE A 101 0.00 0.29 3.14
N GLN A 102 -0.44 0.31 4.40
CA GLN A 102 -1.86 0.42 4.75
C GLN A 102 -2.44 1.75 4.29
N LEU A 103 -1.74 2.86 4.53
CA LEU A 103 -2.14 4.17 4.01
C LEU A 103 -2.25 4.17 2.49
N LYS A 104 -1.23 3.65 1.80
CA LYS A 104 -1.23 3.56 0.34
C LYS A 104 -2.38 2.70 -0.19
N GLN A 105 -2.77 1.63 0.52
CA GLN A 105 -3.97 0.85 0.16
C GLN A 105 -5.24 1.67 0.24
N THR A 106 -5.43 2.42 1.33
CA THR A 106 -6.58 3.32 1.49
C THR A 106 -6.62 4.37 0.37
N ILE A 107 -5.48 5.01 0.07
CA ILE A 107 -5.41 6.00 -1.01
C ILE A 107 -5.85 5.40 -2.34
N VAL A 108 -5.31 4.23 -2.73
CA VAL A 108 -5.65 3.60 -4.02
C VAL A 108 -7.12 3.20 -4.12
N GLN A 109 -7.75 2.83 -3.00
CA GLN A 109 -9.18 2.49 -2.97
C GLN A 109 -10.08 3.72 -3.13
N GLU A 110 -9.67 4.88 -2.65
CA GLU A 110 -10.52 6.07 -2.58
C GLU A 110 -10.22 7.12 -3.67
N ILE A 111 -9.01 7.15 -4.22
CA ILE A 111 -8.54 8.26 -5.07
C ILE A 111 -9.36 8.42 -6.36
N ALA A 112 -9.78 7.33 -6.99
CA ALA A 112 -10.60 7.38 -8.21
C ALA A 112 -12.09 7.69 -7.95
N HIS A 113 -12.52 7.63 -6.67
CA HIS A 113 -13.90 7.85 -6.25
C HIS A 113 -14.12 9.22 -5.60
N SER A 114 -13.05 9.93 -5.23
CA SER A 114 -13.13 11.24 -4.58
C SER A 114 -13.35 12.38 -5.58
N ALA A 115 -14.42 13.16 -5.36
CA ALA A 115 -14.66 14.43 -6.06
C ALA A 115 -14.17 15.66 -5.27
N ASP A 116 -13.71 15.45 -4.03
CA ASP A 116 -13.19 16.52 -3.16
C ASP A 116 -11.72 16.81 -3.50
N GLN A 117 -11.45 18.04 -3.94
CA GLN A 117 -10.14 18.50 -4.34
C GLN A 117 -9.18 18.61 -3.14
N ASP A 118 -9.65 19.02 -1.97
CA ASP A 118 -8.80 19.15 -0.78
C ASP A 118 -8.36 17.76 -0.31
N LEU A 119 -9.28 16.79 -0.32
CA LEU A 119 -8.96 15.40 -0.01
C LEU A 119 -8.00 14.79 -1.03
N MET A 120 -8.15 15.10 -2.32
CA MET A 120 -7.22 14.67 -3.37
C MET A 120 -5.79 15.17 -3.10
N MET A 121 -5.65 16.42 -2.66
CA MET A 121 -4.35 17.01 -2.30
C MET A 121 -3.74 16.32 -1.07
N VAL A 122 -4.56 15.94 -0.09
CA VAL A 122 -4.12 15.14 1.06
C VAL A 122 -3.62 13.76 0.61
N TYR A 123 -4.34 13.07 -0.28
CA TYR A 123 -3.90 11.79 -0.82
C TYR A 123 -2.59 11.89 -1.60
N LEU A 124 -2.47 12.90 -2.47
CA LEU A 124 -1.26 13.13 -3.26
C LEU A 124 -0.05 13.42 -2.37
N SER A 125 -0.20 14.31 -1.39
CA SER A 125 0.88 14.64 -0.46
C SER A 125 1.26 13.46 0.43
N SER A 126 0.28 12.72 0.94
CA SER A 126 0.51 11.51 1.73
C SER A 126 1.22 10.43 0.92
N TRP A 127 0.88 10.27 -0.36
CA TRP A 127 1.56 9.33 -1.25
C TRP A 127 3.03 9.70 -1.48
N LEU A 128 3.31 10.99 -1.70
CA LEU A 128 4.63 11.52 -2.02
C LEU A 128 5.58 11.51 -0.81
N TYR A 129 5.11 12.04 0.32
CA TYR A 129 5.97 12.31 1.48
C TYR A 129 6.10 11.14 2.46
N GLN A 130 5.30 10.08 2.31
CA GLN A 130 5.40 8.84 3.09
C GLN A 130 5.42 9.09 4.62
N PRO A 131 4.33 9.62 5.20
CA PRO A 131 4.32 10.16 6.56
C PRO A 131 4.66 9.15 7.66
N TYR A 132 4.54 7.85 7.40
CA TYR A 132 4.89 6.80 8.36
C TYR A 132 6.37 6.37 8.28
N ILE A 133 7.14 6.92 7.35
CA ILE A 133 8.57 6.62 7.20
C ILE A 133 9.42 7.75 7.80
N GLU A 134 10.00 7.47 8.96
CA GLU A 134 10.98 8.34 9.62
C GLU A 134 12.24 8.58 8.77
N ASN A 135 12.82 9.76 8.91
CA ASN A 135 14.06 10.14 8.24
C ASN A 135 15.25 9.22 8.55
N SER A 136 15.26 8.60 9.74
CA SER A 136 16.29 7.64 10.17
C SER A 136 16.24 6.31 9.42
N SER A 137 15.14 5.96 8.75
CA SER A 137 14.99 4.64 8.11
C SER A 137 16.05 4.37 7.04
N LYS A 138 16.43 5.40 6.27
CA LYS A 138 17.50 5.28 5.28
C LYS A 138 18.84 4.95 5.95
N LEU A 139 19.18 5.70 7.01
CA LEU A 139 20.42 5.47 7.76
C LEU A 139 20.45 4.07 8.39
N LEU A 140 19.33 3.62 8.97
CA LEU A 140 19.21 2.29 9.56
C LEU A 140 19.38 1.19 8.51
N LEU A 141 18.77 1.33 7.33
CA LEU A 141 18.93 0.38 6.24
C LEU A 141 20.38 0.31 5.75
N GLU A 142 21.03 1.47 5.61
CA GLU A 142 22.45 1.54 5.24
C GLU A 142 23.34 0.83 6.27
N ALA A 143 23.09 1.04 7.55
CA ALA A 143 23.80 0.37 8.61
C ALA A 143 23.57 -1.15 8.58
N MET A 144 22.34 -1.62 8.40
CA MET A 144 22.05 -3.06 8.26
C MET A 144 22.78 -3.70 7.08
N LEU A 145 22.92 -2.99 5.95
CA LEU A 145 23.65 -3.48 4.78
C LEU A 145 25.15 -3.58 5.03
N LEU A 146 25.73 -2.62 5.76
CA LEU A 146 27.13 -2.67 6.19
C LEU A 146 27.35 -3.84 7.16
N GLU A 147 26.49 -3.99 8.16
CA GLU A 147 26.58 -5.03 9.18
C GLU A 147 26.47 -6.45 8.63
N THR A 148 25.81 -6.61 7.49
CA THR A 148 25.67 -7.90 6.80
C THR A 148 26.67 -8.08 5.66
N GLY A 149 27.55 -7.10 5.41
CA GLY A 149 28.55 -7.14 4.34
C GLY A 149 27.97 -6.95 2.92
N HIS A 150 26.69 -6.62 2.78
CA HIS A 150 26.06 -6.32 1.50
C HIS A 150 26.47 -4.94 0.96
N ARG A 151 26.99 -4.07 1.83
CA ARG A 151 27.60 -2.80 1.46
C ARG A 151 29.05 -2.76 1.93
N ARG A 152 29.93 -2.26 1.07
CA ARG A 152 31.34 -2.00 1.41
C ARG A 152 31.46 -0.59 1.99
N CYS A 153 32.33 -0.43 2.99
CA CYS A 153 32.79 0.88 3.44
C CYS A 153 33.62 1.57 2.35
#